data_AF-A0A1F6EQY3-F1
#
_entry.id   AF-A0A1F6EQY3-F1
#
_cell.length_a   1.000
_cell.length_b   1.000
_cell.length_c   1.000
_cell.angle_alpha   90.00
_cell.angle_beta   90.00
_cell.angle_gamma   90.00
#
_symmetry.space_group_name_H-M   'P 1'
#
loop_
_entity.id
_entity.type
_entity.pdbx_description
1 polymer ?
#
loop_
_entity_poly.entity_id
_entity_poly.type
_entity_poly.pdbx_seq_one_letter_code
_entity_poly.pdbx_strand_id
1 'polypeptide(L)'
;MELLVVSGILVLITSILLFNNARFGGVVLLENLAYDVALSIRQAQVYGISVSRFGTKAFDVGYGIHFETGGQPSVYVLFADTTVNGLYDVGETVLSTTVEKGFFVSDLCTSIGLVNEVCGRISLDVLFKRPEPAAYIRANRETTLYERGRIQLSSPRGDIKNVIVEVSGQISVQ
;
A
#
# COMPACT_ATOMS: atom_id res chain seq x y z
N MET A 1 -22.15 32.13 -41.09
CA MET A 1 -22.60 30.82 -40.60
C MET A 1 -21.45 29.81 -40.47
N GLU A 2 -20.41 29.84 -41.31
CA GLU A 2 -19.25 28.95 -41.17
C GLU A 2 -18.48 29.09 -39.85
N LEU A 3 -18.23 30.31 -39.38
CA LEU A 3 -17.52 30.56 -38.12
C LEU A 3 -18.25 29.99 -36.89
N LEU A 4 -19.59 29.97 -36.89
CA LEU A 4 -20.40 29.41 -35.79
C LEU A 4 -20.26 27.88 -35.71
N VAL A 5 -20.21 27.22 -36.86
CA VAL A 5 -20.03 25.76 -36.93
C VAL A 5 -18.63 25.39 -36.44
N VAL A 6 -17.61 26.14 -36.88
CA VAL A 6 -16.21 25.90 -36.47
C VAL A 6 -16.02 26.14 -34.97
N SER A 7 -16.56 27.23 -34.41
CA SER A 7 -16.49 27.47 -32.97
C SER A 7 -17.25 26.42 -32.15
N GLY A 8 -18.37 25.93 -32.67
CA GLY A 8 -19.15 24.86 -32.02
C GLY A 8 -18.35 23.56 -31.92
N ILE A 9 -17.69 23.14 -33.00
CA ILE A 9 -16.85 21.94 -33.01
C ILE A 9 -15.62 22.12 -32.10
N LEU A 10 -14.99 23.30 -32.10
CA LEU A 10 -13.83 23.60 -31.25
C LEU A 10 -14.17 23.46 -29.76
N VAL A 11 -15.28 24.04 -29.31
CA VAL A 11 -15.71 23.97 -27.90
C VAL A 11 -16.01 22.52 -27.51
N LEU A 12 -16.64 21.76 -28.41
CA LEU A 12 -16.99 20.36 -28.17
C LEU A 12 -15.73 19.49 -28.01
N ILE A 13 -14.76 19.62 -28.91
CA ILE A 13 -13.48 18.89 -28.83
C ILE A 13 -12.70 19.31 -27.57
N THR A 14 -12.62 20.62 -27.29
CA THR A 14 -11.91 21.14 -26.11
C THR A 14 -12.52 20.62 -24.81
N SER A 15 -13.85 20.50 -24.75
CA SER A 15 -14.55 19.96 -23.57
C SER A 15 -14.18 18.50 -23.32
N ILE A 16 -14.14 17.67 -24.37
CA ILE A 16 -13.74 16.25 -24.26
C ILE A 16 -12.29 16.14 -23.79
N LEU A 17 -11.39 16.96 -24.36
CA LEU A 17 -9.98 16.95 -24.00
C LEU A 17 -9.74 17.38 -22.54
N LEU A 18 -10.42 18.43 -22.06
CA LEU A 18 -10.29 18.90 -20.68
C LEU A 18 -10.83 17.89 -19.66
N PHE A 19 -11.98 17.26 -19.94
CA PHE A 19 -12.52 16.22 -19.07
C PHE A 19 -11.58 15.01 -18.99
N ASN A 20 -10.99 14.59 -20.12
CA ASN A 20 -10.08 13.45 -20.14
C ASN A 20 -8.74 13.76 -19.44
N ASN A 21 -8.19 14.96 -19.63
CA ASN A 21 -6.93 15.38 -18.99
C ASN A 21 -7.05 15.43 -17.46
N ALA A 22 -8.15 15.96 -16.94
CA ALA A 22 -8.40 16.01 -15.51
C ALA A 22 -8.53 14.61 -14.87
N ARG A 23 -9.04 13.61 -15.61
CA ARG A 23 -9.11 12.21 -15.13
C ARG A 23 -7.73 11.54 -15.16
N PHE A 24 -6.95 11.79 -16.21
CA PHE A 24 -5.63 11.20 -16.40
C PHE A 24 -4.67 11.52 -15.24
N GLY A 25 -4.65 12.77 -14.75
CA GLY A 25 -3.77 13.15 -13.64
C GLY A 25 -4.01 12.39 -12.34
N GLY A 26 -5.27 12.08 -12.01
CA GLY A 26 -5.62 11.35 -10.79
C GLY A 26 -5.24 9.87 -10.84
N VAL A 27 -5.41 9.24 -12.01
CA VAL A 27 -5.05 7.83 -12.23
C VAL A 27 -3.53 7.64 -12.16
N VAL A 28 -2.76 8.54 -12.80
CA VAL A 28 -1.29 8.49 -12.74
C VAL A 28 -0.77 8.68 -11.32
N LEU A 29 -1.39 9.58 -10.54
CA LEU A 29 -0.99 9.81 -9.16
C LEU A 29 -1.32 8.61 -8.26
N LEU A 30 -2.49 7.99 -8.43
CA LEU A 30 -2.85 6.75 -7.76
C LEU A 30 -1.89 5.60 -8.11
N GLU A 31 -1.49 5.52 -9.38
CA GLU A 31 -0.52 4.54 -9.85
C GLU A 31 0.86 4.74 -9.22
N ASN A 32 1.36 5.98 -9.19
CA ASN A 32 2.62 6.31 -8.51
C ASN A 32 2.55 5.94 -7.02
N LEU A 33 1.45 6.28 -6.33
CA LEU A 33 1.24 5.92 -4.93
C LEU A 33 1.28 4.39 -4.72
N ALA A 34 0.64 3.62 -5.59
CA ALA A 34 0.66 2.17 -5.52
C ALA A 34 2.07 1.60 -5.70
N TYR A 35 2.86 2.17 -6.61
CA TYR A 35 4.28 1.82 -6.76
C TYR A 35 5.12 2.23 -5.54
N ASP A 36 4.90 3.39 -4.96
CA ASP A 36 5.61 3.85 -3.75
C ASP A 36 5.34 2.91 -2.55
N VAL A 37 4.08 2.46 -2.40
CA VAL A 37 3.71 1.45 -1.40
C VAL A 37 4.43 0.12 -1.68
N ALA A 38 4.41 -0.36 -2.93
CA ALA A 38 5.11 -1.59 -3.32
C ALA A 38 6.63 -1.51 -3.08
N LEU A 39 7.24 -0.35 -3.35
CA LEU A 39 8.65 -0.09 -3.10
C LEU A 39 8.95 -0.05 -1.60
N SER A 40 8.06 0.54 -0.79
CA SER A 40 8.18 0.56 0.67
C SER A 40 8.12 -0.85 1.27
N ILE A 41 7.22 -1.71 0.77
CA ILE A 41 7.18 -3.14 1.15
C ILE A 41 8.49 -3.83 0.78
N ARG A 42 9.01 -3.58 -0.43
CA ARG A 42 10.29 -4.15 -0.88
C ARG A 42 11.47 -3.65 -0.05
N GLN A 43 11.44 -2.39 0.38
CA GLN A 43 12.44 -1.83 1.29
C GLN A 43 12.38 -2.55 2.65
N ALA A 44 11.18 -2.80 3.19
CA ALA A 44 11.00 -3.60 4.40
C ALA A 44 11.58 -5.01 4.24
N GLN A 45 11.33 -5.66 3.11
CA GLN A 45 11.90 -6.98 2.79
C GLN A 45 13.44 -6.94 2.76
N VAL A 46 14.04 -5.95 2.10
CA VAL A 46 15.50 -5.80 2.06
C VAL A 46 16.07 -5.54 3.44
N TYR A 47 15.41 -4.73 4.27
CA TYR A 47 15.85 -4.47 5.65
C TYR A 47 15.68 -5.69 6.56
N GLY A 48 14.61 -6.45 6.37
CA GLY A 48 14.35 -7.71 7.06
C GLY A 48 15.37 -8.79 6.70
N ILE A 49 15.91 -8.78 5.48
CA ILE A 49 16.95 -9.73 5.04
C ILE A 49 18.36 -9.21 5.33
N SER A 50 18.61 -7.90 5.31
CA SER A 50 19.93 -7.28 5.53
C SER A 50 20.21 -7.06 7.03
N VAL A 51 21.49 -6.98 7.44
CA VAL A 51 21.86 -6.88 8.86
C VAL A 51 21.67 -5.42 9.25
N SER A 52 20.42 -4.96 9.33
CA SER A 52 20.14 -3.56 9.64
C SER A 52 19.92 -3.41 11.13
N ARG A 53 20.90 -2.81 11.81
CA ARG A 53 20.89 -2.58 13.25
C ARG A 53 19.82 -1.55 13.61
N PHE A 54 18.81 -1.96 14.39
CA PHE A 54 17.93 -1.02 15.08
C PHE A 54 18.42 -0.81 16.52
N GLY A 55 18.91 0.40 16.82
CA GLY A 55 19.39 0.77 18.16
C GLY A 55 20.61 -0.03 18.68
N THR A 56 20.69 -0.27 19.99
CA THR A 56 21.89 -0.82 20.65
C THR A 56 21.87 -2.32 20.95
N LYS A 57 20.77 -3.05 20.75
CA LYS A 57 20.63 -4.40 21.37
C LYS A 57 20.11 -5.56 20.50
N ALA A 58 19.67 -5.37 19.25
CA ALA A 58 19.12 -6.50 18.48
C ALA A 58 19.63 -6.55 17.03
N PHE A 59 20.36 -7.62 16.71
CA PHE A 59 20.90 -7.93 15.38
C PHE A 59 19.99 -8.87 14.57
N ASP A 60 18.89 -9.35 15.17
CA ASP A 60 17.90 -10.26 14.59
C ASP A 60 16.47 -9.68 14.74
N VAL A 61 16.27 -8.45 14.27
CA VAL A 61 14.94 -7.83 14.22
C VAL A 61 14.32 -8.05 12.85
N GLY A 62 13.03 -8.43 12.82
CA GLY A 62 12.25 -8.44 11.59
C GLY A 62 11.89 -7.01 11.21
N TYR A 63 11.79 -6.71 9.92
CA TYR A 63 11.28 -5.43 9.44
C TYR A 63 9.98 -5.67 8.68
N GLY A 64 9.02 -4.78 8.90
CA GLY A 64 7.71 -4.90 8.30
C GLY A 64 7.10 -3.57 7.97
N ILE A 65 5.95 -3.64 7.31
CA ILE A 65 5.12 -2.47 7.04
C ILE A 65 3.74 -2.69 7.66
N HIS A 66 3.24 -1.64 8.28
CA HIS A 66 1.95 -1.58 8.93
C HIS A 66 1.03 -0.64 8.15
N PHE A 67 -0.14 -1.14 7.79
CA PHE A 67 -1.23 -0.37 7.22
C PHE A 67 -2.41 -0.35 8.19
N GLU A 68 -3.08 0.80 8.26
CA GLU A 68 -4.31 0.99 9.01
C GLU A 68 -5.35 1.71 8.13
N THR A 69 -6.59 1.26 8.17
CA THR A 69 -7.73 1.92 7.51
C THR A 69 -8.38 2.93 8.45
N GLY A 70 -8.94 4.00 7.89
CA GLY A 70 -9.66 5.02 8.67
C GLY A 70 -8.81 6.16 9.23
N GLY A 71 -7.47 6.09 9.12
CA GLY A 71 -6.60 7.22 9.43
C GLY A 71 -6.82 8.39 8.47
N GLN A 72 -7.04 9.60 9.02
CA GLN A 72 -7.09 10.85 8.27
C GLN A 72 -6.05 11.82 8.86
N PRO A 73 -4.89 12.04 8.21
CA PRO A 73 -4.45 11.50 6.91
C PRO A 73 -4.16 9.98 6.97
N SER A 74 -4.26 9.30 5.83
CA SER A 74 -3.88 7.89 5.73
C SER A 74 -2.35 7.81 5.84
N VAL A 75 -1.85 7.02 6.78
CA VAL A 75 -0.43 6.85 7.05
C VAL A 75 -0.14 5.35 7.06
N TYR A 76 0.99 4.97 6.48
CA TYR A 76 1.55 3.64 6.64
C TYR A 76 2.94 3.76 7.25
N VAL A 77 3.33 2.73 8.01
CA VAL A 77 4.52 2.78 8.85
C VAL A 77 5.42 1.61 8.55
N LEU A 78 6.67 1.90 8.19
CA LEU A 78 7.76 0.93 8.24
C LEU A 78 8.17 0.77 9.71
N PHE A 79 8.16 -0.46 10.20
CA PHE A 79 8.50 -0.79 11.58
C PHE A 79 9.57 -1.87 11.68
N ALA A 80 10.22 -1.91 12.84
CA ALA A 80 11.17 -2.95 13.22
C ALA A 80 10.60 -3.71 14.42
N ASP A 81 10.31 -4.99 14.24
CA ASP A 81 9.78 -5.87 15.28
C ASP A 81 10.88 -6.18 16.31
N THR A 82 10.86 -5.44 17.41
CA THR A 82 11.78 -5.56 18.54
C THR A 82 11.22 -6.47 19.64
N THR A 83 9.89 -6.60 19.71
CA THR A 83 9.20 -7.48 20.67
C THR A 83 9.16 -8.93 20.21
N VAL A 84 9.49 -9.20 18.93
CA VAL A 84 9.47 -10.51 18.28
C VAL A 84 8.06 -11.11 18.26
N ASN A 85 7.05 -10.25 18.23
CA ASN A 85 5.65 -10.68 18.17
C ASN A 85 5.13 -10.70 16.74
N GLY A 86 5.87 -10.15 15.76
CA GLY A 86 5.53 -10.03 14.36
C GLY A 86 4.33 -9.13 14.05
N LEU A 87 4.13 -8.10 14.86
CA LEU A 87 3.12 -7.06 14.72
C LEU A 87 3.79 -5.70 14.93
N TYR A 88 3.16 -4.62 14.48
CA TYR A 88 3.61 -3.28 14.82
C TYR A 88 3.20 -2.89 16.24
N ASP A 89 4.16 -2.49 17.08
CA ASP A 89 3.90 -1.90 18.40
C ASP A 89 4.38 -0.44 18.54
N VAL A 90 3.87 0.22 19.58
CA VAL A 90 4.28 1.61 19.91
C VAL A 90 5.77 1.65 20.24
N GLY A 91 6.51 2.47 19.50
CA GLY A 91 7.97 2.61 19.66
C GLY A 91 8.81 1.81 18.65
N GLU A 92 8.16 1.04 17.77
CA GLU A 92 8.82 0.26 16.70
C GLU A 92 8.85 0.99 15.36
N THR A 93 8.35 2.22 15.30
CA THR A 93 8.33 3.06 14.12
C THR A 93 9.75 3.38 13.63
N VAL A 94 10.06 2.97 12.41
CA VAL A 94 11.31 3.33 11.72
C VAL A 94 11.07 4.54 10.82
N LEU A 95 10.03 4.47 10.00
CA LEU A 95 9.65 5.53 9.07
C LEU A 95 8.13 5.54 8.91
N SER A 96 7.51 6.69 9.15
CA SER A 96 6.10 6.92 8.86
C SER A 96 5.97 7.69 7.55
N THR A 97 5.22 7.15 6.59
CA THR A 97 4.94 7.84 5.33
C THR A 97 3.47 8.21 5.27
N THR A 98 3.21 9.50 5.10
CA THR A 98 1.85 10.03 4.90
C THR A 98 1.45 9.86 3.45
N VAL A 99 0.30 9.25 3.20
CA VAL A 99 -0.30 9.20 1.87
C VAL A 99 -0.69 10.62 1.45
N GLU A 100 -0.50 10.95 0.17
CA GLU A 100 -0.84 12.27 -0.35
C GLU A 100 -2.32 12.64 -0.15
N LYS A 101 -2.57 13.94 -0.03
CA LYS A 101 -3.91 14.46 0.30
C LYS A 101 -4.97 13.96 -0.68
N GLY A 102 -5.99 13.31 -0.11
CA GLY A 102 -7.16 12.83 -0.82
C GLY A 102 -7.09 11.35 -1.21
N PHE A 103 -5.90 10.77 -1.30
CA PHE A 103 -5.74 9.32 -1.45
C PHE A 103 -5.77 8.66 -0.08
N PHE A 104 -6.28 7.44 -0.03
CA PHE A 104 -6.38 6.69 1.22
C PHE A 104 -6.39 5.20 0.95
N VAL A 105 -6.00 4.42 1.96
CA VAL A 105 -6.24 2.98 1.97
C VAL A 105 -7.73 2.75 2.22
N SER A 106 -8.45 2.30 1.19
CA SER A 106 -9.89 2.09 1.27
C SER A 106 -10.26 0.77 1.94
N ASP A 107 -9.47 -0.27 1.68
CA ASP A 107 -9.73 -1.60 2.21
C ASP A 107 -8.44 -2.41 2.30
N LEU A 108 -8.44 -3.39 3.19
CA LEU A 108 -7.37 -4.34 3.40
C LEU A 108 -7.99 -5.74 3.37
N CYS A 109 -7.49 -6.59 2.49
CA CYS A 109 -7.95 -7.96 2.35
C CYS A 109 -6.84 -8.95 2.67
N THR A 110 -7.24 -10.10 3.20
CA THR A 110 -6.34 -11.23 3.43
C THR A 110 -6.92 -12.50 2.88
N SER A 111 -6.07 -13.46 2.53
CA SER A 111 -6.50 -14.77 2.05
C SER A 111 -5.72 -15.90 2.68
N ILE A 112 -6.43 -17.00 2.95
CA ILE A 112 -5.87 -18.30 3.34
C ILE A 112 -6.19 -19.24 2.17
N GLY A 113 -5.18 -19.64 1.41
CA GLY A 113 -5.37 -20.35 0.14
C GLY A 113 -5.65 -19.43 -1.06
N LEU A 114 -6.01 -20.04 -2.20
CA LEU A 114 -6.22 -19.33 -3.46
C LEU A 114 -7.64 -18.75 -3.66
N VAL A 115 -8.62 -19.11 -2.82
CA VAL A 115 -10.05 -18.93 -3.15
C VAL A 115 -10.82 -18.10 -2.11
N ASN A 116 -10.34 -18.00 -0.86
CA ASN A 116 -11.07 -17.34 0.22
C ASN A 116 -10.39 -16.02 0.60
N GLU A 117 -10.67 -14.96 -0.16
CA GLU A 117 -10.25 -13.61 0.20
C GLU A 117 -11.31 -12.94 1.07
N VAL A 118 -10.88 -12.37 2.21
CA VAL A 118 -11.72 -11.66 3.16
C VAL A 118 -11.21 -10.23 3.29
N CYS A 119 -12.03 -9.28 2.87
CA CYS A 119 -11.80 -7.85 2.98
C CYS A 119 -12.45 -7.25 4.23
N GLY A 120 -12.20 -5.97 4.52
CA GLY A 120 -12.69 -5.28 5.71
C GLY A 120 -11.75 -5.40 6.91
N ARG A 121 -10.44 -5.58 6.68
CA ARG A 121 -9.45 -5.55 7.77
C ARG A 121 -9.15 -4.10 8.17
N ILE A 122 -9.03 -3.88 9.47
CA ILE A 122 -8.73 -2.56 10.05
C ILE A 122 -7.23 -2.29 9.93
N SER A 123 -6.41 -3.31 10.18
CA SER A 123 -4.97 -3.23 10.06
C SER A 123 -4.39 -4.43 9.34
N LEU A 124 -3.25 -4.23 8.68
CA LEU A 124 -2.47 -5.25 8.01
C LEU A 124 -0.99 -5.04 8.30
N ASP A 125 -0.37 -6.05 8.88
CA ASP A 125 1.05 -6.13 9.17
C ASP A 125 1.70 -7.12 8.19
N VAL A 126 2.71 -6.67 7.48
CA VAL A 126 3.51 -7.51 6.58
C VAL A 126 4.96 -7.48 7.07
N LEU A 127 5.41 -8.56 7.68
CA LEU A 127 6.74 -8.68 8.26
C LEU A 127 7.64 -9.58 7.40
N PHE A 128 8.90 -9.18 7.26
CA PHE A 128 9.95 -9.99 6.69
C PHE A 128 11.03 -10.24 7.74
N LYS A 129 11.41 -11.51 7.90
CA LYS A 129 12.43 -11.92 8.84
C LYS A 129 13.40 -12.89 8.19
N ARG A 130 14.68 -12.73 8.50
CA ARG A 130 15.75 -13.64 8.12
C ARG A 130 15.47 -15.08 8.57
N PRO A 131 16.09 -16.07 7.90
CA PRO A 131 16.87 -15.97 6.66
C PRO A 131 16.00 -16.02 5.40
N GLU A 132 14.68 -16.15 5.54
CA GLU A 132 13.75 -16.44 4.46
C GLU A 132 13.17 -15.15 3.88
N PRO A 133 13.00 -15.05 2.53
CA PRO A 133 12.37 -13.90 1.92
C PRO A 133 10.83 -13.89 2.07
N ALA A 134 10.28 -14.88 2.77
CA ALA A 134 8.86 -15.07 2.96
C ALA A 134 8.23 -13.93 3.77
N ALA A 135 7.01 -13.55 3.39
CA ALA A 135 6.23 -12.54 4.08
C ALA A 135 5.34 -13.19 5.15
N TYR A 136 5.46 -12.75 6.41
CA TYR A 136 4.51 -13.06 7.46
C TYR A 136 3.41 -12.00 7.44
N ILE A 137 2.25 -12.36 6.93
CA ILE A 137 1.12 -11.45 6.75
C ILE A 137 0.12 -11.70 7.87
N ARG A 138 -0.22 -10.65 8.62
CA ARG A 138 -1.20 -10.66 9.70
C ARG A 138 -2.15 -9.49 9.56
N ALA A 139 -3.37 -9.66 10.05
CA ALA A 139 -4.38 -8.61 10.02
C ALA A 139 -5.01 -8.44 11.40
N ASN A 140 -5.52 -7.24 11.69
CA ASN A 140 -6.25 -6.93 12.91
C ASN A 140 -5.51 -7.28 14.21
N ARG A 141 -4.16 -7.28 14.18
CA ARG A 141 -3.31 -7.72 15.31
C ARG A 141 -3.58 -9.17 15.75
N GLU A 142 -4.16 -10.00 14.88
CA GLU A 142 -4.36 -11.42 15.12
C GLU A 142 -3.07 -12.22 14.88
N THR A 143 -2.93 -13.38 15.51
CA THR A 143 -1.76 -14.26 15.32
C THR A 143 -1.85 -15.12 14.05
N THR A 144 -3.00 -15.13 13.39
CA THR A 144 -3.26 -15.90 12.17
C THR A 144 -2.37 -15.42 11.03
N LEU A 145 -1.62 -16.35 10.42
CA LEU A 145 -0.82 -16.07 9.24
C LEU A 145 -1.66 -16.27 7.97
N TYR A 146 -1.60 -15.27 7.09
CA TYR A 146 -2.26 -15.28 5.80
C TYR A 146 -1.25 -15.55 4.68
N GLU A 147 -1.71 -16.19 3.60
CA GLU A 147 -0.88 -16.50 2.43
C GLU A 147 -0.79 -15.33 1.46
N ARG A 148 -1.77 -14.43 1.49
CA ARG A 148 -1.83 -13.25 0.64
C ARG A 148 -2.48 -12.08 1.39
N GLY A 149 -1.94 -10.88 1.20
CA GLY A 149 -2.50 -9.61 1.64
C GLY A 149 -2.70 -8.69 0.44
N ARG A 150 -3.87 -8.06 0.33
CA ARG A 150 -4.18 -7.04 -0.67
C ARG A 150 -4.45 -5.72 0.03
N ILE A 151 -3.70 -4.69 -0.36
CA ILE A 151 -3.88 -3.32 0.07
C ILE A 151 -4.61 -2.59 -1.06
N GLN A 152 -5.82 -2.11 -0.80
CA GLN A 152 -6.61 -1.37 -1.77
C GLN A 152 -6.46 0.13 -1.52
N LEU A 153 -5.91 0.82 -2.51
CA LEU A 153 -5.74 2.27 -2.54
C LEU A 153 -6.87 2.89 -3.37
N SER A 154 -7.44 3.97 -2.86
CA SER A 154 -8.51 4.69 -3.55
C SER A 154 -8.17 6.17 -3.69
N SER A 155 -8.58 6.73 -4.82
CA SER A 155 -8.55 8.17 -5.08
C SER A 155 -9.85 8.83 -4.56
N PRO A 156 -9.86 10.16 -4.32
CA PRO A 156 -11.09 10.89 -3.97
C PRO A 156 -12.21 10.75 -5.01
N ARG A 157 -11.86 10.32 -6.23
CA ARG A 157 -12.75 10.24 -7.38
C ARG A 157 -13.30 8.82 -7.60
N GLY A 158 -12.88 7.85 -6.77
CA GLY A 158 -13.35 6.46 -6.83
C GLY A 158 -12.54 5.53 -7.73
N ASP A 159 -11.44 5.99 -8.34
CA ASP A 159 -10.48 5.08 -8.98
C ASP A 159 -9.73 4.27 -7.91
N ILE A 160 -9.51 2.98 -8.18
CA ILE A 160 -8.93 2.00 -7.26
C ILE A 160 -7.67 1.36 -7.86
N LYS A 161 -6.65 1.16 -7.02
CA LYS A 161 -5.45 0.36 -7.33
C LYS A 161 -5.14 -0.59 -6.18
N ASN A 162 -4.65 -1.77 -6.52
CA ASN A 162 -4.36 -2.82 -5.56
C ASN A 162 -2.86 -3.10 -5.51
N VAL A 163 -2.33 -3.24 -4.29
CA VAL A 163 -0.99 -3.78 -4.06
C VAL A 163 -1.17 -5.12 -3.37
N ILE A 164 -0.65 -6.18 -3.98
CA ILE A 164 -0.78 -7.55 -3.48
C ILE A 164 0.60 -8.05 -3.04
N VAL A 165 0.65 -8.59 -1.83
CA VAL A 165 1.80 -9.26 -1.26
C VAL A 165 1.44 -10.72 -1.00
N GLU A 166 2.31 -11.63 -1.41
CA GLU A 166 2.18 -13.06 -1.14
C GLU A 166 3.19 -13.53 -0.09
N VAL A 167 2.88 -14.64 0.58
CA VAL A 167 3.76 -15.32 1.55
C VAL A 167 5.11 -15.70 0.95
N SER A 168 5.19 -15.90 -0.37
CA SER A 168 6.46 -16.10 -1.09
C SER A 168 7.38 -14.88 -1.09
N GLY A 169 6.88 -13.72 -0.66
CA GLY A 169 7.55 -12.43 -0.75
C GLY A 169 7.35 -11.74 -2.11
N GLN A 170 6.51 -12.28 -2.99
CA GLN A 170 6.15 -11.62 -4.25
C GLN A 170 5.28 -10.40 -3.98
N ILE A 171 5.62 -9.28 -4.62
CA ILE A 171 4.89 -8.00 -4.55
C ILE A 171 4.44 -7.65 -5.97
N SER A 172 3.16 -7.35 -6.14
CA SER A 172 2.59 -6.92 -7.43
C SER A 172 1.64 -5.74 -7.26
N VAL A 173 1.55 -4.91 -8.30
CA VAL A 173 0.64 -3.77 -8.37
C VAL A 173 -0.36 -4.05 -9.49
N GLN A 174 -1.66 -3.89 -9.23
CA GLN A 174 -2.77 -4.18 -10.15
C GLN A 174 -3.74 -3.01 -10.22
#